data_AF-A0A7K2WZ14-F1
#
_entry.id   AF-A0A7K2WZ14-F1
#
_cell.length_a   1.000
_cell.length_b   1.000
_cell.length_c   1.000
_cell.angle_alpha   90.00
_cell.angle_beta   90.00
_cell.angle_gamma   90.00
#
_symmetry.space_group_name_H-M   'P 1'
#
loop_
_entity.id
_entity.type
_entity.pdbx_description
1 polymer ?
#
loop_
_entity_poly.entity_id
_entity_poly.type
_entity_poly.pdbx_seq_one_letter_code
_entity_poly.pdbx_strand_id
1 'polypeptide(L)'
;MSDRLDVLTAIYQSDRADRSSTLTVSLATMGAAVTYLVGTIAFYDKLDLLGWAISLLPFPLICVLAFQAQMVNLAGVRARSILTLEKALLDAVEPPNGPRLDRAVLGVTASERASNPHTAARWQRSATLIAYLGVGLIDVLYVVLMLIKAAPHLSVWTAAPATVYGVLLVLVALAWHHSVTNLDFSAVGGP
;
A
#
# COMPACT_ATOMS: atom_id res chain seq x y z
N MET A 1 6.33 -37.21 8.57
CA MET A 1 7.19 -36.01 8.39
C MET A 1 7.07 -35.43 6.98
N SER A 2 7.01 -36.26 5.92
CA SER A 2 6.75 -35.83 4.53
C SER A 2 5.48 -34.99 4.38
N ASP A 3 4.30 -35.48 4.79
CA ASP A 3 3.02 -34.77 4.61
C ASP A 3 3.01 -33.33 5.16
N ARG A 4 3.63 -33.10 6.32
CA ARG A 4 3.69 -31.75 6.91
C ARG A 4 4.55 -30.81 6.08
N LEU A 5 5.67 -31.30 5.56
CA LEU A 5 6.59 -30.52 4.75
C LEU A 5 6.00 -30.26 3.35
N ASP A 6 5.29 -31.24 2.80
CA ASP A 6 4.56 -31.13 1.53
C ASP A 6 3.42 -30.09 1.64
N VAL A 7 2.65 -30.10 2.73
CA VAL A 7 1.61 -29.10 3.01
C VAL A 7 2.20 -27.70 3.17
N LEU A 8 3.26 -27.53 3.96
CA LEU A 8 3.91 -26.22 4.15
C LEU A 8 4.50 -25.68 2.83
N THR A 9 5.07 -26.56 2.00
CA THR A 9 5.60 -26.20 0.69
C THR A 9 4.49 -25.77 -0.26
N ALA A 10 3.36 -26.50 -0.27
CA ALA A 10 2.21 -26.15 -1.09
C ALA A 10 1.64 -24.77 -0.72
N ILE A 11 1.51 -24.47 0.59
CA ILE A 11 1.06 -23.16 1.07
C ILE A 11 2.04 -22.06 0.65
N TYR A 12 3.35 -22.29 0.83
CA TYR A 12 4.39 -21.33 0.44
C TYR A 12 4.36 -21.02 -1.07
N GLN A 13 4.24 -22.04 -1.92
CA GLN A 13 4.16 -21.85 -3.37
C GLN A 13 2.87 -21.12 -3.80
N SER A 14 1.74 -21.47 -3.18
CA SER A 14 0.45 -20.80 -3.44
C SER A 14 0.52 -19.31 -3.10
N ASP A 15 1.08 -18.94 -1.95
CA ASP A 15 1.17 -17.53 -1.52
C ASP A 15 2.12 -16.74 -2.44
N ARG A 16 3.20 -17.38 -2.91
CA ARG A 16 4.13 -16.79 -3.89
C ARG A 16 3.47 -16.51 -5.25
N ALA A 17 2.58 -17.39 -5.70
CA ALA A 17 1.84 -17.19 -6.95
C ALA A 17 0.91 -15.97 -6.84
N ASP A 18 0.28 -15.78 -5.68
CA ASP A 18 -0.70 -14.70 -5.43
C ASP A 18 -0.06 -13.32 -5.20
N ARG A 19 1.28 -13.22 -5.16
CA ARG A 19 1.98 -11.92 -5.16
C ARG A 19 1.84 -11.19 -6.50
N SER A 20 1.82 -11.93 -7.61
CA SER A 20 1.74 -11.35 -8.96
C SER A 20 0.39 -10.66 -9.22
N SER A 21 -0.70 -11.26 -8.73
CA SER A 21 -2.06 -10.71 -8.82
C SER A 21 -2.16 -9.40 -8.02
N THR A 22 -1.62 -9.38 -6.80
CA THR A 22 -1.59 -8.21 -5.91
C THR A 22 -0.89 -7.01 -6.56
N LEU A 23 0.28 -7.22 -7.18
CA LEU A 23 1.01 -6.16 -7.90
C LEU A 23 0.23 -5.65 -9.11
N THR A 24 -0.40 -6.55 -9.87
CA THR A 24 -1.20 -6.20 -11.05
C THR A 24 -2.38 -5.32 -10.67
N VAL A 25 -3.11 -5.68 -9.61
CA VAL A 25 -4.25 -4.89 -9.09
C VAL A 25 -3.79 -3.53 -8.58
N SER A 26 -2.65 -3.48 -7.87
CA SER A 26 -2.07 -2.21 -7.40
C SER A 26 -1.70 -1.28 -8.56
N LEU A 27 -1.11 -1.82 -9.63
CA LEU A 27 -0.75 -1.04 -10.82
C LEU A 27 -1.99 -0.56 -11.58
N ALA A 28 -3.00 -1.42 -11.72
CA ALA A 28 -4.25 -1.07 -12.38
C ALA A 28 -5.00 0.06 -11.66
N THR A 29 -5.08 -0.01 -10.32
CA THR A 29 -5.72 1.04 -9.51
C THR A 29 -4.94 2.35 -9.54
N MET A 30 -3.61 2.30 -9.57
CA MET A 30 -2.78 3.48 -9.76
C MET A 30 -3.00 4.12 -11.14
N GLY A 31 -3.09 3.30 -12.20
CA GLY A 31 -3.44 3.76 -13.54
C GLY A 31 -4.81 4.44 -13.58
N ALA A 32 -5.82 3.82 -12.97
CA ALA A 32 -7.16 4.38 -12.87
C ALA A 32 -7.18 5.74 -12.15
N ALA A 33 -6.46 5.88 -11.03
CA ALA A 33 -6.34 7.15 -10.31
C ALA A 33 -5.67 8.25 -11.16
N VAL A 34 -4.57 7.93 -11.83
CA VAL A 34 -3.87 8.88 -12.70
C VAL A 34 -4.76 9.31 -13.87
N THR A 35 -5.45 8.37 -14.53
CA THR A 35 -6.37 8.70 -15.63
C THR A 35 -7.54 9.56 -15.14
N TYR A 36 -8.10 9.27 -13.97
CA TYR A 36 -9.15 10.08 -13.37
C TYR A 36 -8.67 11.51 -13.08
N LEU A 37 -7.49 11.65 -12.49
CA LEU A 37 -6.88 12.93 -12.19
C LEU A 37 -6.63 13.74 -13.48
N VAL A 38 -5.97 13.15 -14.46
CA VAL A 38 -5.69 13.80 -15.75
C VAL A 38 -6.98 14.17 -16.47
N GLY A 39 -7.98 13.29 -16.47
CA GLY A 39 -9.28 13.54 -17.08
C GLY A 39 -10.00 14.73 -16.44
N THR A 40 -10.08 14.76 -15.10
CA THR A 40 -10.73 15.86 -14.39
C THR A 40 -9.99 17.19 -14.54
N ILE A 41 -8.66 17.18 -14.59
CA ILE A 41 -7.85 18.36 -14.88
C ILE A 41 -8.05 18.85 -16.32
N ALA A 42 -8.14 17.94 -17.30
CA ALA A 42 -8.36 18.32 -18.70
C ALA A 42 -9.70 19.06 -18.93
N PHE A 43 -10.69 18.79 -18.08
CA PHE A 43 -11.98 19.48 -18.10
C PHE A 43 -12.09 20.58 -17.04
N TYR A 44 -10.98 21.00 -16.42
CA TYR A 44 -10.98 21.89 -15.27
C TYR A 44 -11.84 23.14 -15.51
N ASP A 45 -11.66 23.85 -16.62
CA ASP A 45 -12.41 25.08 -16.95
C ASP A 45 -13.91 24.85 -17.17
N LYS A 46 -14.31 23.62 -17.49
CA LYS A 46 -15.71 23.23 -17.67
C LYS A 46 -16.35 22.70 -16.39
N LEU A 47 -15.58 22.49 -15.32
CA LEU A 47 -16.12 21.95 -14.08
C LEU A 47 -17.15 22.89 -13.43
N ASP A 48 -17.11 24.19 -13.71
CA ASP A 48 -18.08 25.15 -13.16
C ASP A 48 -19.53 24.84 -13.57
N LEU A 49 -19.73 24.12 -14.68
CA LEU A 49 -21.05 23.61 -15.10
C LEU A 49 -21.65 22.60 -14.09
N LEU A 50 -20.82 21.96 -13.27
CA LEU A 50 -21.25 21.00 -12.24
C LEU A 50 -21.69 21.69 -10.94
N GLY A 51 -21.39 22.99 -10.77
CA GLY A 51 -21.73 23.77 -9.59
C GLY A 51 -21.26 23.11 -8.27
N TRP A 52 -22.20 22.79 -7.38
CA TRP A 52 -21.86 22.16 -6.10
C TRP A 52 -21.32 20.73 -6.23
N ALA A 53 -21.66 20.01 -7.30
CA ALA A 53 -21.24 18.63 -7.50
C ALA A 53 -19.73 18.47 -7.74
N ILE A 54 -19.02 19.58 -8.04
CA ILE A 54 -17.55 19.63 -8.07
C ILE A 54 -16.96 19.12 -6.76
N SER A 55 -17.64 19.39 -5.63
CA SER A 55 -17.22 18.93 -4.32
C SER A 55 -17.20 17.41 -4.18
N LEU A 56 -17.84 16.64 -5.06
CA LEU A 56 -17.83 15.17 -5.01
C LEU A 56 -16.69 14.53 -5.81
N LEU A 57 -16.03 15.29 -6.69
CA LEU A 57 -14.94 14.80 -7.54
C LEU A 57 -13.74 14.21 -6.79
N PRO A 58 -13.37 14.68 -5.59
CA PRO A 58 -12.29 14.05 -4.83
C PRO A 58 -12.63 12.67 -4.27
N PHE A 59 -13.93 12.33 -4.15
CA PHE A 59 -14.35 11.10 -3.48
C PHE A 59 -13.77 9.81 -4.12
N PRO A 60 -13.81 9.61 -5.45
CA PRO A 60 -13.22 8.42 -6.07
C PRO A 60 -11.71 8.27 -5.80
N LEU A 61 -10.93 9.36 -5.78
CA LEU A 61 -9.50 9.29 -5.48
C LEU A 61 -9.24 8.89 -4.03
N ILE A 62 -10.02 9.41 -3.08
CA ILE A 62 -9.93 9.01 -1.67
C ILE A 62 -10.24 7.52 -1.50
N CYS A 63 -11.22 6.98 -2.24
CA CYS A 63 -11.50 5.55 -2.24
C CYS A 63 -10.31 4.73 -2.75
N VAL A 64 -9.64 5.18 -3.83
CA VAL A 64 -8.43 4.52 -4.33
C VAL A 64 -7.31 4.59 -3.30
N LEU A 65 -7.10 5.74 -2.66
CA LEU A 65 -6.08 5.91 -1.62
C LEU A 65 -6.33 5.00 -0.41
N ALA A 66 -7.59 4.88 0.03
CA ALA A 66 -7.98 3.97 1.09
C ALA A 66 -7.73 2.50 0.70
N PHE A 67 -8.05 2.13 -0.55
CA PHE A 67 -7.77 0.80 -1.08
C PHE A 67 -6.26 0.50 -1.11
N GLN A 68 -5.43 1.47 -1.52
CA GLN A 68 -3.98 1.33 -1.50
C GLN A 68 -3.45 1.11 -0.07
N ALA A 69 -3.98 1.84 0.92
CA ALA A 69 -3.61 1.63 2.33
C ALA A 69 -3.92 0.21 2.82
N GLN A 70 -5.06 -0.37 2.40
CA GLN A 70 -5.45 -1.74 2.69
C GLN A 70 -4.55 -2.77 1.99
N MET A 71 -4.19 -2.53 0.72
CA MET A 71 -3.28 -3.39 -0.03
C MET A 71 -1.90 -3.44 0.62
N VAL A 72 -1.37 -2.32 1.13
CA VAL A 72 -0.11 -2.30 1.88
C VAL A 72 -0.21 -3.12 3.17
N ASN A 73 -1.31 -2.99 3.92
CA ASN A 73 -1.51 -3.80 5.13
C ASN A 73 -1.56 -5.30 4.81
N LEU A 74 -2.34 -5.68 3.79
CA LEU A 74 -2.46 -7.07 3.33
C LEU A 74 -1.12 -7.63 2.89
N ALA A 75 -0.33 -6.86 2.14
CA ALA A 75 1.02 -7.22 1.74
C ALA A 75 1.92 -7.46 2.95
N GLY A 76 1.86 -6.59 3.98
CA GLY A 76 2.60 -6.76 5.22
C GLY A 76 2.22 -8.01 6.01
N VAL A 77 0.92 -8.29 6.16
CA VAL A 77 0.42 -9.51 6.83
C VAL A 77 0.88 -10.76 6.09
N ARG A 78 0.77 -10.79 4.75
CA ARG A 78 1.24 -11.90 3.93
C ARG A 78 2.74 -12.10 4.00
N ALA A 79 3.53 -11.02 3.97
CA ALA A 79 4.97 -11.09 4.16
C ALA A 79 5.35 -11.77 5.48
N ARG A 80 4.69 -11.40 6.60
CA ARG A 80 4.90 -12.07 7.91
C ARG A 80 4.55 -13.55 7.88
N SER A 81 3.43 -13.90 7.26
CA SER A 81 2.98 -15.29 7.12
C SER A 81 4.03 -16.11 6.35
N ILE A 82 4.49 -15.61 5.20
CA ILE A 82 5.50 -16.29 4.38
C ILE A 82 6.82 -16.43 5.15
N LEU A 83 7.30 -15.38 5.82
CA LEU A 83 8.54 -15.45 6.60
C LEU A 83 8.45 -16.51 7.72
N THR A 84 7.28 -16.65 8.34
CA THR A 84 7.04 -17.68 9.36
C THR A 84 7.04 -19.09 8.76
N LEU A 85 6.40 -19.27 7.60
CA LEU A 85 6.40 -20.54 6.85
C LEU A 85 7.81 -20.91 6.37
N GLU A 86 8.56 -19.94 5.85
CA GLU A 86 9.93 -20.09 5.40
C GLU A 86 10.85 -20.51 6.56
N LYS A 87 10.72 -19.87 7.73
CA LYS A 87 11.45 -20.28 8.94
C LYS A 87 11.13 -21.74 9.32
N ALA A 88 9.85 -22.12 9.34
CA ALA A 88 9.44 -23.48 9.67
C ALA A 88 9.92 -24.54 8.66
N LEU A 89 9.98 -24.19 7.37
CA LEU A 89 10.51 -25.07 6.31
C LEU A 89 12.02 -25.23 6.42
N LEU A 90 12.76 -24.13 6.62
CA LEU A 90 14.21 -24.17 6.77
C LEU A 90 14.61 -24.95 8.03
N ASP A 91 13.96 -24.69 9.17
CA ASP A 91 14.21 -25.42 10.43
C ASP A 91 13.92 -26.94 10.30
N ALA A 92 13.02 -27.35 9.40
CA ALA A 92 12.72 -28.77 9.15
C ALA A 92 13.72 -29.48 8.23
N VAL A 93 14.45 -28.73 7.40
CA VAL A 93 15.42 -29.26 6.41
C VAL A 93 16.86 -29.17 6.92
N GLU A 94 17.15 -28.23 7.82
CA GLU A 94 18.51 -27.98 8.32
C GLU A 94 18.98 -29.11 9.27
N PRO A 95 20.05 -29.84 8.95
CA PRO A 95 20.54 -30.91 9.82
C PRO A 95 21.19 -30.32 11.08
N PRO A 96 21.04 -30.94 12.27
CA PRO A 96 21.61 -30.41 13.52
C PRO A 96 23.13 -30.21 13.50
N ASN A 97 23.86 -30.90 12.61
CA ASN A 97 25.32 -30.78 12.43
C ASN A 97 25.72 -30.53 10.96
N GLY A 98 24.79 -30.08 10.11
CA GLY A 98 25.05 -29.82 8.69
C GLY A 98 25.48 -28.37 8.42
N PRO A 99 25.97 -28.07 7.21
CA PRO A 99 26.18 -26.69 6.79
C PRO A 99 24.85 -25.94 6.84
N ARG A 100 24.81 -24.85 7.61
CA ARG A 100 23.62 -24.01 7.72
C ARG A 100 23.32 -23.36 6.37
N LEU A 101 22.05 -23.41 5.97
CA LEU A 101 21.59 -22.70 4.78
C LEU A 101 21.59 -21.21 5.09
N ASP A 102 22.17 -20.41 4.19
CA ASP A 102 22.22 -18.97 4.38
C ASP A 102 20.83 -18.35 4.16
N ARG A 103 20.10 -18.19 5.27
CA ARG A 103 18.75 -17.60 5.32
C ARG A 103 18.71 -16.17 4.78
N ALA A 104 19.86 -15.49 4.69
CA ALA A 104 19.99 -14.15 4.15
C ALA A 104 19.80 -14.05 2.63
N VAL A 105 20.07 -15.13 1.91
CA VAL A 105 20.20 -15.15 0.44
C VAL A 105 19.11 -16.00 -0.20
N LEU A 106 18.39 -16.81 0.60
CA LEU A 106 17.37 -17.73 0.14
C LEU A 106 15.96 -17.18 0.34
N GLY A 107 15.11 -17.47 -0.65
CA GLY A 107 13.67 -17.28 -0.65
C GLY A 107 13.17 -15.85 -0.39
N VAL A 108 12.10 -15.70 0.39
CA VAL A 108 11.38 -14.43 0.53
C VAL A 108 12.14 -13.44 1.42
N THR A 109 12.94 -13.94 2.36
CA THR A 109 13.81 -13.12 3.21
C THR A 109 14.78 -12.23 2.41
N ALA A 110 15.32 -12.74 1.29
CA ALA A 110 16.18 -11.94 0.40
C ALA A 110 15.41 -10.80 -0.30
N SER A 111 14.18 -11.07 -0.75
CA SER A 111 13.33 -10.05 -1.37
C SER A 111 12.90 -8.98 -0.38
N GLU A 112 12.57 -9.35 0.86
CA GLU A 112 12.18 -8.42 1.92
C GLU A 112 13.32 -7.49 2.30
N ARG A 113 14.57 -7.97 2.36
CA ARG A 113 15.72 -7.08 2.62
C ARG A 113 15.88 -5.98 1.57
N ALA A 114 15.56 -6.29 0.32
CA ALA A 114 15.68 -5.34 -0.79
C ALA A 114 14.48 -4.38 -0.86
N SER A 115 13.28 -4.79 -0.44
CA SER A 115 12.05 -4.01 -0.56
C SER A 115 11.58 -3.31 0.72
N ASN A 116 12.02 -3.77 1.90
CA ASN A 116 11.54 -3.21 3.17
C ASN A 116 12.17 -1.82 3.41
N PRO A 117 11.37 -0.75 3.57
CA PRO A 117 11.88 0.61 3.77
C PRO A 117 12.76 0.78 5.00
N HIS A 118 12.69 -0.14 5.97
CA HIS A 118 13.53 -0.14 7.17
C HIS A 118 14.91 -0.79 6.97
N THR A 119 15.06 -1.70 6.01
CA THR A 119 16.31 -2.43 5.74
C THR A 119 16.96 -2.08 4.40
N ALA A 120 16.21 -1.47 3.48
CA ALA A 120 16.65 -1.17 2.13
C ALA A 120 17.74 -0.08 2.10
N ALA A 121 18.52 -0.07 1.01
CA ALA A 121 19.55 0.94 0.78
C ALA A 121 18.94 2.35 0.77
N ARG A 122 19.72 3.37 1.19
CA ARG A 122 19.25 4.76 1.32
C ARG A 122 18.55 5.28 0.05
N TRP A 123 19.02 4.89 -1.13
CA TRP A 123 18.42 5.28 -2.41
C TRP A 123 17.04 4.66 -2.67
N GLN A 124 16.87 3.37 -2.35
CA GLN A 124 15.58 2.70 -2.44
C GLN A 124 14.59 3.30 -1.44
N ARG A 125 15.06 3.59 -0.22
CA ARG A 125 14.24 4.27 0.79
C ARG A 125 13.75 5.63 0.32
N SER A 126 14.60 6.43 -0.33
CA SER A 126 14.18 7.72 -0.91
C SER A 126 13.15 7.54 -2.02
N ALA A 127 13.33 6.57 -2.92
CA ALA A 127 12.36 6.28 -3.98
C ALA A 127 10.99 5.86 -3.41
N THR A 128 11.00 5.00 -2.38
CA THR A 128 9.79 4.60 -1.64
C THR A 128 9.13 5.81 -0.97
N LEU A 129 9.93 6.71 -0.38
CA LEU A 129 9.43 7.92 0.27
C LEU A 129 8.83 8.89 -0.76
N ILE A 130 9.44 9.06 -1.93
CA ILE A 130 8.90 9.88 -3.02
C ILE A 130 7.58 9.28 -3.52
N ALA A 131 7.52 7.98 -3.77
CA ALA A 131 6.30 7.32 -4.25
C ALA A 131 5.14 7.51 -3.26
N TYR A 132 5.41 7.35 -1.97
CA TYR A 132 4.39 7.45 -0.94
C TYR A 132 3.99 8.88 -0.58
N LEU A 133 4.97 9.77 -0.43
CA LEU A 133 4.72 11.19 -0.17
C LEU A 133 4.02 11.84 -1.37
N GLY A 134 4.42 11.48 -2.59
CA GLY A 134 3.86 12.01 -3.83
C GLY A 134 2.38 11.69 -3.96
N VAL A 135 1.98 10.43 -3.76
CA VAL A 135 0.57 10.02 -3.84
C VAL A 135 -0.27 10.78 -2.81
N GLY A 136 0.14 10.79 -1.53
CA GLY A 136 -0.61 11.50 -0.49
C GLY A 136 -0.71 13.01 -0.71
N LEU A 137 0.38 13.64 -1.19
CA LEU A 137 0.39 15.07 -1.47
C LEU A 137 -0.52 15.43 -2.65
N ILE A 138 -0.51 14.63 -3.72
CA ILE A 138 -1.36 14.84 -4.89
C ILE A 138 -2.84 14.78 -4.50
N ASP A 139 -3.24 13.80 -3.69
CA ASP A 139 -4.63 13.66 -3.27
C ASP A 139 -5.09 14.83 -2.39
N VAL A 140 -4.25 15.26 -1.44
CA VAL A 140 -4.56 16.43 -0.60
C VAL A 140 -4.68 17.70 -1.45
N LEU A 141 -3.73 17.95 -2.36
CA LEU A 141 -3.77 19.10 -3.26
C LEU A 141 -5.02 19.06 -4.14
N TYR A 142 -5.41 17.89 -4.65
CA TYR A 142 -6.60 17.73 -5.48
C TYR A 142 -7.89 18.01 -4.70
N VAL A 143 -8.02 17.48 -3.47
CA VAL A 143 -9.16 17.77 -2.58
C VAL A 143 -9.27 19.28 -2.34
N VAL A 144 -8.17 19.92 -1.97
CA VAL A 144 -8.12 21.36 -1.70
C VAL A 144 -8.53 22.16 -2.95
N LEU A 145 -7.98 21.82 -4.11
CA LEU A 145 -8.26 22.49 -5.37
C LEU A 145 -9.74 22.38 -5.78
N MET A 146 -10.34 21.20 -5.65
CA MET A 146 -11.77 21.01 -5.97
C MET A 146 -12.69 21.69 -4.95
N LEU A 147 -12.32 21.73 -3.67
CA LEU A 147 -13.08 22.48 -2.65
C LEU A 147 -13.02 23.99 -2.89
N ILE A 148 -11.85 24.54 -3.24
CA ILE A 148 -11.70 25.95 -3.61
C ILE A 148 -12.59 26.25 -4.82
N LYS A 149 -12.57 25.39 -5.84
CA LYS A 149 -13.40 25.57 -7.04
C LYS A 149 -14.90 25.45 -6.76
N ALA A 150 -15.30 24.61 -5.81
CA ALA A 150 -16.70 24.46 -5.41
C ALA A 150 -17.19 25.60 -4.49
N ALA A 151 -16.30 26.34 -3.82
CA ALA A 151 -16.65 27.35 -2.82
C ALA A 151 -17.59 28.47 -3.32
N PRO A 152 -17.45 29.02 -4.54
CA PRO A 152 -18.39 30.03 -5.07
C PRO A 152 -19.82 29.51 -5.19
N HIS A 153 -20.00 28.20 -5.30
CA HIS A 153 -21.29 27.54 -5.50
C HIS A 153 -21.92 27.05 -4.17
N LEU A 154 -21.26 27.24 -3.03
CA LEU A 154 -21.58 26.61 -1.75
C LEU A 154 -21.36 27.58 -0.57
N SER A 155 -22.31 28.49 -0.28
CA SER A 155 -22.05 29.53 0.75
C SER A 155 -22.18 29.07 2.22
N VAL A 156 -22.84 27.94 2.52
CA VAL A 156 -22.94 27.36 3.89
C VAL A 156 -22.65 25.85 3.94
N TRP A 157 -22.79 25.15 2.80
CA TRP A 157 -22.62 23.69 2.71
C TRP A 157 -21.19 23.25 2.37
N THR A 158 -20.24 24.16 2.12
CA THR A 158 -18.81 23.82 1.89
C THR A 158 -18.17 23.14 3.09
N ALA A 159 -18.60 23.49 4.30
CA ALA A 159 -18.05 22.92 5.53
C ALA A 159 -18.31 21.41 5.63
N ALA A 160 -19.44 20.91 5.12
CA ALA A 160 -19.80 19.50 5.24
C ALA A 160 -18.87 18.58 4.41
N PRO A 161 -18.68 18.76 3.09
CA PRO A 161 -17.71 17.99 2.30
C PRO A 161 -16.29 18.17 2.80
N ALA A 162 -15.87 19.40 3.16
CA ALA A 162 -14.53 19.64 3.68
C ALA A 162 -14.27 18.87 4.99
N THR A 163 -15.24 18.84 5.90
CA THR A 163 -15.14 18.09 7.17
C THR A 163 -15.13 16.59 6.90
N VAL A 164 -16.00 16.09 6.02
CA VAL A 164 -16.04 14.67 5.64
C VAL A 164 -14.71 14.24 5.02
N TYR A 165 -14.16 15.01 4.08
CA TYR A 165 -12.86 14.70 3.48
C TYR A 165 -11.71 14.81 4.48
N GLY A 166 -11.75 15.78 5.40
CA GLY A 166 -10.78 15.85 6.50
C GLY A 166 -10.79 14.57 7.34
N VAL A 167 -11.98 14.12 7.76
CA VAL A 167 -12.12 12.86 8.51
C VAL A 167 -11.63 11.66 7.71
N LEU A 168 -12.01 11.55 6.42
CA LEU A 168 -11.58 10.45 5.56
C LEU A 168 -10.05 10.44 5.38
N LEU A 169 -9.43 11.59 5.11
CA LEU A 169 -7.98 11.70 4.96
C LEU A 169 -7.26 11.35 6.26
N VAL A 170 -7.79 11.74 7.43
CA VAL A 170 -7.23 11.34 8.73
C VAL A 170 -7.33 9.84 8.93
N LEU A 171 -8.47 9.22 8.64
CA LEU A 171 -8.64 7.77 8.76
C LEU A 171 -7.69 7.02 7.82
N VAL A 172 -7.54 7.50 6.59
CA VAL A 172 -6.61 6.93 5.61
C VAL A 172 -5.16 7.11 6.06
N ALA A 173 -4.79 8.27 6.58
CA ALA A 173 -3.45 8.53 7.11
C ALA A 173 -3.13 7.64 8.33
N LEU A 174 -4.11 7.41 9.22
CA LEU A 174 -3.96 6.50 10.35
C LEU A 174 -3.83 5.05 9.89
N ALA A 175 -4.67 4.61 8.94
CA ALA A 175 -4.58 3.28 8.36
C ALA A 175 -3.20 3.07 7.70
N TRP A 176 -2.74 4.06 6.95
CA TRP A 176 -1.43 4.06 6.34
C TRP A 176 -0.30 3.98 7.36
N HIS A 177 -0.33 4.81 8.39
CA HIS A 177 0.67 4.81 9.45
C HIS A 177 0.73 3.43 10.11
N HIS A 178 -0.44 2.86 10.44
CA HIS A 178 -0.52 1.52 11.01
C HIS A 178 0.06 0.46 10.06
N SER A 179 -0.29 0.49 8.77
CA SER A 179 0.26 -0.42 7.75
C SER A 179 1.78 -0.33 7.67
N VAL A 180 2.36 0.87 7.67
CA VAL A 180 3.82 1.07 7.63
C VAL A 180 4.48 0.55 8.90
N THR A 181 3.91 0.79 10.08
CA THR A 181 4.45 0.23 11.33
C THR A 181 4.38 -1.29 11.36
N ASN A 182 3.39 -1.90 10.72
CA ASN A 182 3.31 -3.35 10.58
C ASN A 182 4.38 -3.94 9.63
N LEU A 183 5.07 -3.12 8.84
CA LEU A 183 6.23 -3.55 8.04
C LEU A 183 7.54 -3.61 8.85
N ASP A 184 7.53 -3.17 10.10
CA ASP A 184 8.64 -3.38 11.01
C ASP A 184 8.61 -4.85 11.51
N PHE A 185 9.48 -5.68 10.93
CA PHE A 185 9.60 -7.10 11.23
C PHE A 185 10.68 -7.41 12.26
N SER A 186 11.20 -6.39 12.96
CA SER A 186 12.23 -6.55 14.00
C SER A 186 11.83 -7.54 15.11
N ALA A 187 10.54 -7.78 15.33
CA ALA A 187 10.04 -8.79 16.28
C ALA A 187 10.06 -10.24 15.77
N VAL A 188 10.09 -10.47 14.45
CA VAL A 188 10.05 -11.83 13.85
C VAL A 188 11.46 -12.37 13.59
N GLY A 189 12.45 -11.47 13.47
CA GLY A 189 13.86 -11.78 13.23
C GLY A 189 14.74 -11.91 14.49
N GLY A 190 14.14 -11.98 15.68
CA GLY A 190 14.90 -12.28 16.91
C GLY A 190 15.56 -13.67 16.81
N PRO A 191 16.82 -13.81 17.26
CA PRO A 191 17.58 -15.06 17.18
C PRO A 191 16.85 -16.25 17.82
#